data_AF-A0A084AE44-F1
#
_entry.id   AF-A0A084AE44-F1
#
_cell.length_a   1.000
_cell.length_b   1.000
_cell.length_c   1.000
_cell.angle_alpha   90.00
_cell.angle_beta   90.00
_cell.angle_gamma   90.00
#
_symmetry.space_group_name_H-M   'P 1'
#
loop_
_entity.id
_entity.type
_entity.pdbx_description
1 polymer ?
#
loop_
_entity_poly.entity_id
_entity_poly.type
_entity_poly.pdbx_seq_one_letter_code
_entity_poly.pdbx_strand_id
1 'polypeptide(L)'
;SIILLLFIILEIGIQYSNYQINQSKHTQSSQMVGFIERVTKNERTDKNNIFVNSTQLADGVIVKIKGDYYKINLSTDQQSYTLTKSYLINPEK
;
A
#
# COMPACT_ATOMS: atom_id res chain seq x y z
N SER A 1 -3.82 5.82 45.04
CA SER A 1 -5.23 5.82 44.61
C SER A 1 -5.42 4.93 43.40
N ILE A 2 -6.45 4.08 43.40
CA ILE A 2 -6.74 3.13 42.30
C ILE A 2 -6.98 3.82 40.95
N ILE A 3 -7.47 5.07 40.98
CA ILE A 3 -7.69 5.92 39.80
C ILE A 3 -6.39 6.22 39.04
N LEU A 4 -5.28 6.44 39.73
CA LEU A 4 -3.97 6.69 39.08
C LEU A 4 -3.48 5.44 38.33
N LEU A 5 -3.72 4.26 38.89
CA LEU A 5 -3.34 2.98 38.27
C LEU A 5 -4.11 2.74 36.97
N LEU A 6 -5.41 3.07 36.93
CA LEU A 6 -6.25 2.92 35.75
C LEU A 6 -5.81 3.83 34.60
N PHE A 7 -5.36 5.06 34.90
CA PHE A 7 -4.81 5.98 33.89
C PHE A 7 -3.55 5.43 33.24
N ILE A 8 -2.62 4.86 34.02
CA ILE A 8 -1.37 4.28 33.49
C ILE A 8 -1.65 3.09 32.56
N ILE A 9 -2.60 2.23 32.94
CA ILE A 9 -2.99 1.08 32.11
C ILE A 9 -3.62 1.54 30.78
N LEU A 10 -4.44 2.58 30.82
CA LEU A 10 -5.07 3.15 29.63
C LEU A 10 -4.04 3.71 28.64
N GLU A 11 -3.03 4.45 29.13
CA GLU A 11 -1.99 5.01 28.27
C GLU A 11 -1.14 3.94 27.58
N ILE A 12 -0.84 2.83 28.28
CA ILE A 12 -0.11 1.70 27.70
C ILE A 12 -0.94 1.02 26.60
N GLY A 13 -2.25 0.85 26.80
CA GLY A 13 -3.16 0.27 25.80
C GLY A 13 -3.26 1.11 24.51
N ILE A 14 -3.30 2.44 24.64
CA ILE A 14 -3.33 3.36 23.50
C ILE A 14 -2.03 3.28 22.68
N GLN A 15 -0.87 3.22 23.35
CA GLN A 15 0.41 3.04 22.66
C GLN A 15 0.50 1.73 21.90
N TYR A 16 -0.06 0.63 22.44
CA TYR A 16 -0.09 -0.66 21.77
C TYR A 16 -0.94 -0.65 20.48
N SER A 17 -2.08 0.06 20.52
CA SER A 17 -2.94 0.26 19.34
C SER A 17 -2.23 1.10 18.26
N ASN A 18 -1.59 2.19 18.64
CA ASN A 18 -0.84 3.05 17.71
C ASN A 18 0.39 2.35 17.13
N TYR A 19 1.05 1.47 17.88
CA TYR A 19 2.17 0.66 17.38
C TYR A 19 1.72 -0.30 16.28
N GLN A 20 0.57 -0.99 16.45
CA GLN A 20 0.00 -1.84 15.40
C GLN A 20 -0.38 -1.04 14.14
N ILE A 21 -0.94 0.17 14.30
CA ILE A 21 -1.31 1.02 13.16
C ILE A 21 -0.07 1.54 12.41
N ASN A 22 0.98 1.98 13.12
CA ASN A 22 2.21 2.45 12.48
C ASN A 22 3.01 1.30 11.83
N GLN A 23 2.99 0.10 12.42
CA GLN A 23 3.63 -1.07 11.82
C GLN A 23 2.90 -1.50 10.53
N SER A 24 1.58 -1.39 10.48
CA SER A 24 0.81 -1.69 9.26
C SER A 24 1.19 -0.77 8.09
N LYS A 25 1.39 0.53 8.34
CA LYS A 25 1.81 1.50 7.30
C LYS A 25 3.22 1.22 6.78
N HIS A 26 4.17 0.92 7.67
CA HIS A 26 5.52 0.54 7.25
C HIS A 26 5.53 -0.78 6.46
N THR A 27 4.72 -1.74 6.89
CA THR A 27 4.58 -3.05 6.20
C THR A 27 4.00 -2.86 4.79
N GLN A 28 2.98 -2.01 4.63
CA GLN A 28 2.36 -1.73 3.33
C GLN A 28 3.28 -1.00 2.35
N SER A 29 4.13 -0.09 2.82
CA SER A 29 5.14 0.56 1.97
C SER A 29 6.21 -0.44 1.51
N SER A 30 6.66 -1.33 2.40
CA SER A 30 7.61 -2.40 2.03
C SER A 30 6.99 -3.38 1.02
N GLN A 31 5.72 -3.72 1.20
CA GLN A 31 4.96 -4.53 0.24
C GLN A 31 4.86 -3.88 -1.14
N MET A 32 4.68 -2.55 -1.21
CA MET A 32 4.67 -1.80 -2.48
C MET A 32 6.02 -1.91 -3.21
N VAL A 33 7.14 -1.77 -2.50
CA VAL A 33 8.47 -1.95 -3.09
C VAL A 33 8.60 -3.35 -3.71
N GLY A 34 8.22 -4.39 -2.96
CA GLY A 34 8.25 -5.77 -3.46
C GLY A 34 7.27 -6.02 -4.61
N PHE A 35 6.16 -5.28 -4.69
CA PHE A 35 5.23 -5.31 -5.81
C PHE A 35 5.87 -4.70 -7.07
N ILE A 36 6.43 -3.49 -6.97
CA ILE A 36 7.09 -2.81 -8.10
C ILE A 36 8.21 -3.69 -8.66
N GLU A 37 9.01 -4.32 -7.80
CA GLU A 37 10.07 -5.24 -8.22
C GLU A 37 9.55 -6.42 -9.04
N ARG A 38 8.48 -7.06 -8.56
CA ARG A 38 7.83 -8.17 -9.28
C ARG A 38 7.27 -7.73 -10.62
N VAL A 39 6.59 -6.58 -10.67
CA VAL A 39 6.05 -6.03 -11.92
C VAL A 39 7.17 -5.69 -12.91
N THR A 40 8.25 -5.03 -12.47
CA THR A 40 9.39 -4.74 -13.36
C THR A 40 10.02 -5.99 -13.93
N LYS A 41 10.17 -7.05 -13.12
CA LYS A 41 10.77 -8.32 -13.55
C LYS A 41 9.88 -9.04 -14.57
N ASN A 42 8.57 -9.07 -14.32
CA ASN A 42 7.61 -9.73 -15.21
C ASN A 42 7.48 -8.98 -16.55
N GLU A 43 7.37 -7.66 -16.50
CA GLU A 43 7.16 -6.82 -17.69
C GLU A 43 8.45 -6.48 -18.44
N ARG A 44 9.61 -6.93 -17.95
CA ARG A 44 10.96 -6.55 -18.43
C ARG A 44 11.07 -5.03 -18.60
N THR A 45 10.56 -4.29 -17.63
CA THR A 45 10.56 -2.82 -17.62
C THR A 45 11.54 -2.30 -16.59
N ASP A 46 12.13 -1.15 -16.88
CA ASP A 46 12.91 -0.42 -15.90
C ASP A 46 11.98 0.13 -14.80
N LYS A 47 12.45 0.11 -13.54
CA LYS A 47 11.72 0.67 -12.39
C LYS A 47 11.37 2.14 -12.62
N ASN A 48 12.21 2.84 -13.38
CA ASN A 48 12.03 4.25 -13.72
C ASN A 48 10.83 4.52 -14.64
N ASN A 49 10.25 3.48 -15.27
CA ASN A 49 9.07 3.60 -16.13
C ASN A 49 7.78 3.10 -15.45
N ILE A 50 7.82 2.89 -14.13
CA ILE A 50 6.66 2.54 -13.31
C ILE A 50 6.32 3.70 -12.39
N PHE A 51 5.08 4.18 -12.47
CA PHE A 51 4.58 5.23 -11.59
C PHE A 51 3.38 4.70 -10.81
N VAL A 52 3.32 4.97 -9.51
CA VAL A 52 2.20 4.61 -8.64
C VAL A 52 1.62 5.87 -8.01
N ASN A 53 0.30 5.92 -7.84
CA ASN A 53 -0.36 7.06 -7.19
C ASN A 53 -0.32 7.00 -5.65
N SER A 54 0.25 5.93 -5.07
CA SER A 54 0.38 5.72 -3.62
C SER A 54 1.68 4.98 -3.31
N THR A 55 2.31 5.30 -2.19
CA THR A 55 3.48 4.59 -1.65
C THR A 55 3.10 3.33 -0.86
N GLN A 56 1.83 3.19 -0.49
CA GLN A 56 1.28 2.03 0.23
C GLN A 56 0.57 1.11 -0.74
N LEU A 57 0.86 -0.20 -0.67
CA LEU A 57 0.14 -1.20 -1.45
C LEU A 57 -1.26 -1.39 -0.86
N ALA A 58 -2.28 -1.06 -1.64
CA ALA A 58 -3.67 -1.17 -1.26
C ALA A 58 -4.56 -1.48 -2.47
N ASP A 59 -5.77 -1.96 -2.21
CA ASP A 59 -6.76 -2.16 -3.25
C ASP A 59 -7.14 -0.81 -3.89
N GLY A 60 -7.22 -0.80 -5.21
CA GLY A 60 -7.56 0.39 -5.99
C GLY A 60 -6.43 1.36 -6.28
N VAL A 61 -5.20 1.07 -5.86
CA VAL A 61 -4.01 1.81 -6.29
C VAL A 61 -3.88 1.74 -7.82
N ILE A 62 -3.52 2.87 -8.43
CA ILE A 62 -3.27 2.98 -9.87
C ILE A 62 -1.77 2.92 -10.12
N VAL A 63 -1.38 2.04 -11.02
CA VAL A 63 -0.02 1.90 -11.51
C VAL A 63 0.04 2.18 -13.01
N LYS A 64 1.00 3.01 -13.43
CA LYS A 64 1.33 3.26 -14.82
C LYS A 64 2.53 2.41 -15.20
N ILE A 65 2.39 1.57 -16.22
CA ILE A 65 3.45 0.68 -16.73
C ILE A 65 3.58 0.95 -18.22
N LYS A 66 4.76 1.38 -18.70
CA LYS A 66 5.03 1.63 -20.14
C LYS A 66 4.01 2.58 -20.81
N GLY A 67 3.41 3.50 -20.05
CA GLY A 67 2.43 4.46 -20.57
C GLY A 67 0.96 4.05 -20.40
N ASP A 68 0.67 2.77 -20.16
CA ASP A 68 -0.67 2.27 -19.86
C ASP A 68 -0.97 2.35 -18.35
N TYR A 69 -2.23 2.62 -18.00
CA TYR A 69 -2.69 2.66 -16.62
C TYR A 69 -3.40 1.36 -16.24
N TYR A 70 -3.12 0.86 -15.05
CA TYR A 70 -3.73 -0.33 -14.47
C TYR A 70 -4.18 -0.04 -13.05
N LYS A 71 -5.35 -0.53 -12.68
CA LYS A 71 -5.83 -0.57 -11.31
C LYS A 71 -5.41 -1.90 -10.69
N ILE A 72 -4.76 -1.82 -9.53
CA ILE A 72 -4.46 -2.97 -8.68
C ILE A 72 -5.76 -3.36 -7.97
N ASN A 73 -6.20 -4.60 -8.14
CA ASN A 73 -7.21 -5.19 -7.25
C ASN A 73 -6.56 -6.29 -6.43
N LEU A 74 -6.58 -6.14 -5.11
CA LEU A 74 -6.03 -7.11 -4.16
C LEU A 74 -7.11 -8.11 -3.76
N SER A 75 -6.73 -9.37 -3.57
CA SER A 75 -7.61 -10.34 -2.92
C SER A 75 -7.84 -9.95 -1.45
N THR A 76 -8.93 -10.45 -0.87
CA THR A 76 -9.29 -10.18 0.54
C THR A 76 -8.21 -10.60 1.53
N ASP A 77 -7.44 -11.64 1.20
CA ASP A 77 -6.28 -12.10 1.97
C ASP A 77 -4.98 -11.33 1.67
N GLN A 78 -5.00 -10.39 0.72
CA GLN A 78 -3.85 -9.59 0.23
C GLN A 78 -2.67 -10.44 -0.28
N GLN A 79 -2.88 -11.73 -0.57
CA GLN A 79 -1.83 -12.63 -1.06
C GLN A 79 -1.74 -12.67 -2.58
N SER A 80 -2.79 -12.23 -3.27
CA SER A 80 -2.83 -12.18 -4.73
C SER A 80 -3.29 -10.81 -5.21
N TYR A 81 -2.92 -10.48 -6.45
CA TYR A 81 -3.29 -9.23 -7.07
C TYR A 81 -3.65 -9.45 -8.54
N THR A 82 -4.56 -8.62 -9.05
CA THR A 82 -4.86 -8.52 -10.47
C THR A 82 -4.65 -7.10 -10.95
N LEU A 83 -4.25 -6.95 -12.21
CA LEU A 83 -4.09 -5.67 -12.87
C LEU A 83 -5.21 -5.51 -13.88
N THR A 84 -6.10 -4.54 -13.66
CA THR A 84 -7.18 -4.21 -14.60
C THR A 84 -6.82 -2.95 -15.37
N LYS A 85 -6.76 -3.05 -16.70
CA LYS A 85 -6.47 -1.89 -17.55
C LYS A 85 -7.50 -0.79 -17.30
N SER A 86 -7.01 0.41 -17.03
CA SER A 86 -7.80 1.59 -16.71
C SER A 86 -7.55 2.67 -17.75
N TYR A 87 -8.60 3.37 -18.15
CA TYR A 87 -8.52 4.48 -19.08
C TYR A 87 -8.71 5.78 -18.32
N LEU A 88 -7.83 6.75 -18.56
CA LEU A 88 -7.98 8.08 -17.97
C LEU A 88 -9.15 8.79 -18.66
N ILE A 89 -10.05 9.35 -17.84
CA ILE A 89 -11.14 10.21 -18.35
C ILE A 89 -10.54 11.51 -18.91
N ASN A 90 -9.43 11.99 -18.34
CA ASN A 90 -8.73 13.17 -18.84
C ASN A 90 -7.20 12.92 -18.89
N PRO A 91 -6.63 12.62 -20.08
CA PRO A 91 -5.22 12.28 -20.22
C PRO A 91 -4.25 13.49 -20.26
N GLU A 92 -4.75 14.73 -20.29
CA GLU A 92 -3.93 15.94 -20.55
C GLU A 92 -3.74 16.90 -19.34
N LYS A 93 -3.91 16.44 -18.10
CA LYS A 93 -3.59 17.24 -16.91
C LYS A 93 -2.24 16.90 -16.31
#